data_AF-A0A318J9C3-F1
#
_entry.id   AF-A0A318J9C3-F1
#
_cell.length_a   1.000
_cell.length_b   1.000
_cell.length_c   1.000
_cell.angle_alpha   90.00
_cell.angle_beta   90.00
_cell.angle_gamma   90.00
#
_symmetry.space_group_name_H-M   'P 1'
#
loop_
_entity.id
_entity.type
_entity.pdbx_description
1 polymer ?
#
loop_
_entity_poly.entity_id
_entity_poly.type
_entity_poly.pdbx_seq_one_letter_code
_entity_poly.pdbx_strand_id
1 'polypeptide(L)'
;MATASDIQNLYIAYFNRPADVAGLAYWQTTPFSLLQIAQSFSQQAEYAKSFSAYTTTQTVNALYGNLFNHVADSAGLAYWVGQIDSGAVSIGAAAIAILGGATGSDLTTVQAKNTAATAFTASMVNSAQAQAAYNAANGSFTFAKTWLAAVVDTSTGAIATNGLATAINNNYKNTGGDTVTLGAGAQTVNFYNTVGNETVVTGGINQTVNQVTLTSGSLTVNTNHANTVGLSINAANASGGASINFSDAGKATLAAAALNGVNNIKLFAATGEVLTLSPASALTIQQAEAAATLNVTTAQNVKVNQASSWGLTLGGVANYTVSGGTTGAITATGTGGSLKIIDTANDHTITSSVTTTIDASSANYHADTVAGTGNFTVIGAGEKNIHIFDGGLTGSLNVITSGQNLVGVMESVGSGAVKVTVGGTGMVSISTNASHTTTINAVNGVNAFVFVSGQGSITYNAAATGNTMMSASALNNMNINLSATGNGNDDITLNTGGGIRIGSILTGLTTITNFKASGTDKIHWGNTASSLGTINIASSDLASLAGYIQAGAGVLTAGDCKAFIVNVAAGAATGTYVYEHINQSTAVTGIDMIVKLVGAGTILVGDLMGL
;
A
#
# COMPACT_ATOMS: atom_id res chain seq x y z
N MET A 1 56.73 28.51 0.76
CA MET A 1 55.27 28.73 0.78
C MET A 1 54.75 28.31 2.14
N ALA A 2 53.72 28.98 2.66
CA ALA A 2 53.13 28.61 3.95
C ALA A 2 52.49 27.21 3.86
N THR A 3 52.68 26.39 4.90
CA THR A 3 52.06 25.07 4.99
C THR A 3 50.60 25.18 5.43
N ALA A 4 49.83 24.10 5.28
CA ALA A 4 48.47 24.03 5.84
C ALA A 4 48.46 24.32 7.36
N SER A 5 49.48 23.79 8.07
CA SER A 5 49.64 24.01 9.51
C SER A 5 49.90 25.47 9.85
N ASP A 6 50.75 26.16 9.08
CA ASP A 6 51.01 27.58 9.28
C ASP A 6 49.74 28.43 9.11
N ILE A 7 48.94 28.12 8.08
CA ILE A 7 47.70 28.84 7.80
C ILE A 7 46.66 28.58 8.90
N GLN A 8 46.52 27.33 9.37
CA GLN A 8 45.65 27.03 10.51
C GLN A 8 46.07 27.83 11.73
N ASN A 9 47.37 27.88 12.05
CA ASN A 9 47.86 28.67 13.18
C ASN A 9 47.52 30.16 13.06
N LEU A 10 47.54 30.74 11.86
CA LEU A 10 47.11 32.13 11.66
C LEU A 10 45.59 32.31 11.88
N TYR A 11 44.76 31.39 11.39
CA TYR A 11 43.32 31.42 11.67
C TYR A 11 43.01 31.27 13.17
N ILE A 12 43.76 30.41 13.86
CA ILE A 12 43.68 30.25 15.31
C ILE A 12 44.06 31.56 15.98
N ALA A 13 45.25 32.10 15.70
CA ALA A 13 45.77 33.31 16.35
C ALA A 13 44.82 34.51 16.20
N TYR A 14 44.36 34.77 14.98
CA TYR A 14 43.57 35.96 14.68
C TYR A 14 42.09 35.80 14.98
N PHE A 15 41.52 34.62 14.75
CA PHE A 15 40.06 34.45 14.73
C PHE A 15 39.54 33.38 15.68
N ASN A 16 40.43 32.67 16.39
CA ASN A 16 40.11 31.54 17.26
C ASN A 16 39.20 30.50 16.58
N ARG A 17 39.41 30.24 15.30
CA ARG A 17 38.62 29.25 14.55
C ARG A 17 39.52 28.49 13.56
N PRO A 18 39.08 27.31 13.08
CA PRO A 18 39.70 26.65 11.94
C PRO A 18 39.65 27.50 10.68
N ALA A 19 40.51 27.20 9.69
CA ALA A 19 40.35 27.71 8.33
C ALA A 19 39.14 27.07 7.64
N ASP A 20 38.42 27.83 6.81
CA ASP A 20 37.46 27.22 5.89
C ASP A 20 38.18 26.54 4.72
N VAL A 21 37.46 25.66 4.00
CA VAL A 21 38.04 24.86 2.90
C VAL A 21 38.61 25.75 1.79
N ALA A 22 37.88 26.79 1.39
CA ALA A 22 38.30 27.68 0.32
C ALA A 22 39.45 28.59 0.75
N GLY A 23 39.37 29.14 1.97
CA GLY A 23 40.41 29.97 2.57
C GLY A 23 41.73 29.21 2.73
N LEU A 24 41.70 27.99 3.25
CA LEU A 24 42.89 27.16 3.37
C LEU A 24 43.54 26.91 2.00
N ALA A 25 42.76 26.51 1.01
CA ALA A 25 43.24 26.27 -0.35
C ALA A 25 43.83 27.53 -1.01
N TYR A 26 43.18 28.69 -0.82
CA TYR A 26 43.66 29.97 -1.33
C TYR A 26 45.03 30.36 -0.73
N TRP A 27 45.16 30.32 0.59
CA TRP A 27 46.40 30.72 1.27
C TRP A 27 47.56 29.72 1.04
N GLN A 28 47.27 28.47 0.69
CA GLN A 28 48.32 27.50 0.34
C GLN A 28 48.91 27.72 -1.06
N THR A 29 48.14 28.35 -1.95
CA THR A 29 48.50 28.50 -3.37
C THR A 29 48.97 29.92 -3.74
N THR A 30 48.79 30.90 -2.84
CA THR A 30 49.29 32.25 -3.03
C THR A 30 50.83 32.32 -3.05
N PRO A 31 51.44 33.25 -3.82
CA PRO A 31 52.89 33.49 -3.79
C PRO A 31 53.36 34.21 -2.51
N PHE A 32 52.46 34.63 -1.62
CA PHE A 32 52.82 35.36 -0.40
C PHE A 32 53.60 34.50 0.61
N SER A 33 54.58 35.13 1.24
CA SER A 33 55.25 34.58 2.43
C SER A 33 54.31 34.51 3.63
N LEU A 34 54.65 33.69 4.64
CA LEU A 34 53.85 33.59 5.85
C LEU A 34 53.63 34.95 6.54
N LEU A 35 54.68 35.80 6.57
CA LEU A 35 54.58 37.14 7.13
C LEU A 35 53.59 38.03 6.34
N GLN A 36 53.62 37.97 5.01
CA GLN A 36 52.66 38.71 4.18
C GLN A 36 51.23 38.22 4.37
N ILE A 37 51.04 36.90 4.53
CA ILE A 37 49.72 36.32 4.85
C ILE A 37 49.25 36.83 6.23
N ALA A 38 50.08 36.74 7.26
CA ALA A 38 49.75 37.21 8.60
C ALA A 38 49.42 38.72 8.63
N GLN A 39 50.20 39.54 7.92
CA GLN A 39 49.90 40.97 7.77
C GLN A 39 48.57 41.22 7.05
N SER A 40 48.23 40.40 6.05
CA SER A 40 46.96 40.52 5.35
C SER A 40 45.75 40.18 6.22
N PHE A 41 45.89 39.29 7.22
CA PHE A 41 44.79 38.91 8.12
C PHE A 41 44.30 40.11 8.93
N SER A 42 45.24 40.97 9.38
CA SER A 42 44.92 42.22 10.09
C SER A 42 44.19 43.27 9.24
N GLN A 43 44.09 43.06 7.92
CA GLN A 43 43.40 43.93 6.99
C GLN A 43 42.02 43.38 6.58
N GLN A 44 41.68 42.16 7.00
CA GLN A 44 40.41 41.54 6.64
C GLN A 44 39.23 42.18 7.38
N ALA A 45 38.06 42.19 6.73
CA ALA A 45 36.83 42.69 7.34
C ALA A 45 36.47 41.97 8.66
N GLU A 46 36.78 40.67 8.76
CA GLU A 46 36.58 39.89 9.99
C GLU A 46 37.48 40.35 11.13
N TYR A 47 38.72 40.75 10.83
CA TYR A 47 39.63 41.32 11.81
C TYR A 47 39.13 42.67 12.30
N ALA A 48 38.73 43.56 11.38
CA ALA A 48 38.14 44.84 11.74
C ALA A 48 36.90 44.65 12.64
N LYS A 49 36.02 43.69 12.34
CA LYS A 49 34.86 43.39 13.21
C LYS A 49 35.22 42.93 14.62
N SER A 50 36.33 42.21 14.77
CA SER A 50 36.73 41.60 16.05
C SER A 50 37.69 42.48 16.86
N PHE A 51 38.48 43.34 16.20
CA PHE A 51 39.59 44.08 16.81
C PHE A 51 39.59 45.60 16.56
N SER A 52 38.66 46.16 15.76
CA SER A 52 38.71 47.61 15.42
C SER A 52 38.62 48.55 16.62
N ALA A 53 37.99 48.11 17.72
CA ALA A 53 37.90 48.87 18.96
C ALA A 53 39.00 48.51 19.98
N TYR A 54 39.91 47.58 19.65
CA TYR A 54 40.92 47.10 20.57
C TYR A 54 42.15 47.99 20.52
N THR A 55 42.64 48.34 21.71
CA THR A 55 44.01 48.84 21.89
C THR A 55 45.03 47.76 21.51
N THR A 56 46.29 48.16 21.31
CA THR A 56 47.41 47.23 21.12
C THR A 56 47.47 46.20 22.25
N THR A 57 47.29 46.64 23.50
CA THR A 57 47.24 45.77 24.68
C THR A 57 46.14 44.72 24.60
N GLN A 58 44.92 45.12 24.24
CA GLN A 58 43.81 44.18 24.06
C GLN A 58 44.04 43.21 22.90
N THR A 59 44.66 43.68 21.82
CA THR A 59 45.00 42.85 20.66
C THR A 59 46.03 41.78 21.02
N VAL A 60 47.13 42.14 21.70
CA VAL A 60 48.14 41.17 22.15
C VAL A 60 47.53 40.14 23.09
N ASN A 61 46.72 40.57 24.07
CA ASN A 61 46.05 39.64 24.97
C ASN A 61 45.07 38.70 24.26
N ALA A 62 44.38 39.17 23.22
CA ALA A 62 43.51 38.32 22.42
C ALA A 62 44.30 37.30 21.58
N LEU A 63 45.48 37.66 21.04
CA LEU A 63 46.37 36.70 20.37
C LEU A 63 46.79 35.58 21.33
N TYR A 64 47.24 35.94 22.55
CA TYR A 64 47.58 34.96 23.59
C TYR A 64 46.36 34.10 23.99
N GLY A 65 45.19 34.72 24.18
CA GLY A 65 43.97 33.98 24.51
C GLY A 65 43.57 32.99 23.42
N ASN A 66 43.66 33.39 22.16
CA ASN A 66 43.33 32.53 21.04
C ASN A 66 44.34 31.38 20.86
N LEU A 67 45.63 31.65 21.00
CA LEU A 67 46.69 30.66 20.81
C LEU A 67 46.81 29.69 22.00
N PHE A 68 46.74 30.21 23.23
CA PHE A 68 47.17 29.51 24.43
C PHE A 68 46.10 29.45 25.54
N ASN A 69 44.93 30.06 25.36
CA ASN A 69 43.83 30.14 26.34
C ASN A 69 44.19 30.87 27.65
N HIS A 70 45.18 31.76 27.64
CA HIS A 70 45.47 32.67 28.74
C HIS A 70 45.89 34.04 28.20
N VAL A 71 45.90 35.07 29.05
CA VAL A 71 46.44 36.40 28.68
C VAL A 71 47.96 36.41 28.74
N ALA A 72 48.60 37.38 28.07
CA ALA A 72 50.04 37.56 28.17
C ALA A 72 50.45 37.90 29.60
N ASP A 73 51.63 37.44 30.03
CA ASP A 73 52.24 37.91 31.28
C ASP A 73 52.59 39.40 31.17
N SER A 74 52.77 40.08 32.30
CA SER A 74 53.01 41.53 32.32
C SER A 74 54.25 41.96 31.52
N ALA A 75 55.32 41.16 31.54
CA ALA A 75 56.57 41.50 30.85
C ALA A 75 56.44 41.24 29.34
N GLY A 76 55.87 40.10 28.95
CA GLY A 76 55.57 39.77 27.56
C GLY A 76 54.60 40.78 26.93
N LEU A 77 53.53 41.15 27.64
CA LEU A 77 52.57 42.15 27.20
C LEU A 77 53.22 43.51 26.98
N ALA A 78 54.01 44.00 27.94
CA ALA A 78 54.71 45.27 27.83
C ALA A 78 55.71 45.27 26.66
N TYR A 79 56.42 44.16 26.46
CA TYR A 79 57.35 44.00 25.34
C TYR A 79 56.62 44.11 24.00
N TRP A 80 55.60 43.27 23.77
CA TRP A 80 54.90 43.25 22.48
C TRP A 80 54.16 44.55 22.19
N VAL A 81 53.53 45.16 23.20
CA VAL A 81 52.87 46.46 23.06
C VAL A 81 53.90 47.53 22.66
N GLY A 82 55.04 47.61 23.35
CA GLY A 82 56.09 48.56 23.00
C GLY A 82 56.67 48.36 21.59
N GLN A 83 56.84 47.12 21.15
CA GLN A 83 57.32 46.83 19.80
C GLN A 83 56.30 47.21 18.72
N ILE A 84 55.01 47.01 18.98
CA ILE A 84 53.94 47.33 18.03
C ILE A 84 53.68 48.84 17.98
N ASP A 85 53.55 49.50 19.13
CA ASP A 85 53.24 50.93 19.22
C ASP A 85 54.38 51.81 18.69
N SER A 86 55.63 51.36 18.81
CA SER A 86 56.79 52.02 18.19
C SER A 86 56.91 51.78 16.68
N GLY A 87 56.11 50.88 16.11
CA GLY A 87 56.20 50.46 14.71
C GLY A 87 57.39 49.55 14.40
N ALA A 88 58.16 49.12 15.40
CA ALA A 88 59.30 48.23 15.23
C ALA A 88 58.88 46.85 14.68
N VAL A 89 57.69 46.37 15.06
CA VAL A 89 57.08 45.17 14.50
C VAL A 89 55.62 45.40 14.11
N SER A 90 55.20 44.84 12.98
CA SER A 90 53.78 44.75 12.64
C SER A 90 53.07 43.73 13.52
N ILE A 91 51.74 43.85 13.66
CA ILE A 91 50.94 42.84 14.38
C ILE A 91 51.10 41.43 13.80
N GLY A 92 51.28 41.29 12.48
CA GLY A 92 51.57 40.02 11.80
C GLY A 92 52.89 39.40 12.22
N ALA A 93 53.94 40.23 12.34
CA ALA A 93 55.24 39.78 12.83
C ALA A 93 55.16 39.36 14.31
N ALA A 94 54.44 40.14 15.13
CA ALA A 94 54.21 39.80 16.53
C ALA A 94 53.45 38.46 16.68
N ALA A 95 52.37 38.24 15.93
CA ALA A 95 51.60 36.99 15.99
C ALA A 95 52.45 35.75 15.64
N ILE A 96 53.27 35.84 14.59
CA ILE A 96 54.19 34.75 14.20
C ILE A 96 55.24 34.52 15.28
N ALA A 97 55.82 35.59 15.84
CA ALA A 97 56.85 35.47 16.86
C ALA A 97 56.32 34.96 18.20
N ILE A 98 55.12 35.39 18.63
CA ILE A 98 54.41 34.86 19.80
C ILE A 98 54.14 33.36 19.62
N LEU A 99 53.61 32.96 18.46
CA LEU A 99 53.41 31.55 18.11
C LEU A 99 54.72 30.75 18.15
N GLY A 100 55.78 31.28 17.54
CA GLY A 100 57.10 30.63 17.49
C GLY A 100 57.81 30.57 18.84
N GLY A 101 57.43 31.42 19.79
CA GLY A 101 57.92 31.41 21.17
C GLY A 101 57.18 30.47 22.12
N ALA A 102 56.16 29.76 21.65
CA ALA A 102 55.37 28.84 22.48
C ALA A 102 56.25 27.71 23.03
N THR A 103 56.19 27.51 24.34
CA THR A 103 56.90 26.42 25.05
C THR A 103 55.99 25.79 26.10
N GLY A 104 56.34 24.63 26.65
CA GLY A 104 55.57 24.01 27.73
C GLY A 104 54.08 23.81 27.38
N SER A 105 53.18 24.29 28.25
CA SER A 105 51.73 24.22 28.06
C SER A 105 51.25 24.94 26.79
N ASP A 106 51.90 26.04 26.43
CA ASP A 106 51.50 26.87 25.28
C ASP A 106 51.74 26.13 23.98
N LEU A 107 52.89 25.44 23.89
CA LEU A 107 53.23 24.58 22.76
C LEU A 107 52.23 23.43 22.63
N THR A 108 51.90 22.76 23.74
CA THR A 108 50.92 21.67 23.71
C THR A 108 49.52 22.15 23.33
N THR A 109 49.12 23.34 23.78
CA THR A 109 47.81 23.93 23.49
C THR A 109 47.69 24.25 22.01
N VAL A 110 48.67 24.95 21.44
CA VAL A 110 48.58 25.37 20.03
C VAL A 110 48.69 24.18 19.07
N GLN A 111 49.48 23.16 19.41
CA GLN A 111 49.54 21.92 18.63
C GLN A 111 48.21 21.15 18.67
N ALA A 112 47.57 21.08 19.84
CA ALA A 112 46.24 20.47 19.98
C ALA A 112 45.18 21.25 19.19
N LYS A 113 45.18 22.59 19.28
CA LYS A 113 44.28 23.45 18.49
C LYS A 113 44.50 23.29 16.99
N ASN A 114 45.75 23.22 16.53
CA ASN A 114 46.07 23.00 15.11
C ASN A 114 45.55 21.65 14.60
N THR A 115 45.74 20.60 15.38
CA THR A 115 45.24 19.25 15.05
C THR A 115 43.71 19.25 14.97
N ALA A 116 43.04 19.82 15.97
CA ALA A 116 41.58 19.95 15.99
C ALA A 116 41.06 20.79 14.82
N ALA A 117 41.69 21.93 14.53
CA ALA A 117 41.32 22.80 13.41
C ALA A 117 41.48 22.08 12.07
N THR A 118 42.55 21.33 11.89
CA THR A 118 42.77 20.51 10.69
C THR A 118 41.68 19.46 10.51
N ALA A 119 41.30 18.76 11.58
CA ALA A 119 40.20 17.80 11.55
C ALA A 119 38.86 18.46 11.21
N PHE A 120 38.59 19.65 11.75
CA PHE A 120 37.40 20.42 11.41
C PHE A 120 37.38 20.77 9.91
N THR A 121 38.45 21.34 9.38
CA THR A 121 38.51 21.70 7.95
C THR A 121 38.36 20.48 7.04
N ALA A 122 38.96 19.35 7.40
CA ALA A 122 38.79 18.09 6.67
C ALA A 122 37.33 17.60 6.69
N SER A 123 36.62 17.75 7.81
CA SER A 123 35.20 17.36 7.91
C SER A 123 34.31 18.14 6.93
N MET A 124 34.63 19.41 6.67
CA MET A 124 33.89 20.25 5.73
C MET A 124 34.03 19.80 4.27
N VAL A 125 35.10 19.09 3.89
CA VAL A 125 35.28 18.59 2.51
C VAL A 125 34.20 17.57 2.15
N ASN A 126 33.80 16.73 3.10
CA ASN A 126 32.93 15.58 2.85
C ASN A 126 31.54 15.70 3.50
N SER A 127 31.24 16.82 4.17
CA SER A 127 29.97 17.03 4.87
C SER A 127 29.39 18.43 4.59
N ALA A 128 28.25 18.46 3.91
CA ALA A 128 27.47 19.68 3.72
C ALA A 128 26.99 20.26 5.06
N GLN A 129 26.73 19.40 6.06
CA GLN A 129 26.35 19.80 7.41
C GLN A 129 27.51 20.52 8.11
N ALA A 130 28.74 20.01 8.00
CA ALA A 130 29.93 20.67 8.53
C ALA A 130 30.15 22.05 7.89
N GLN A 131 30.01 22.16 6.56
CA GLN A 131 30.09 23.45 5.84
C GLN A 131 29.02 24.43 6.34
N ALA A 132 27.80 23.96 6.55
CA ALA A 132 26.70 24.82 6.93
C ALA A 132 26.71 25.17 8.43
N ALA A 133 27.21 24.29 9.31
CA ALA A 133 27.54 24.62 10.70
C ALA A 133 28.63 25.70 10.77
N TYR A 134 29.56 25.66 9.82
CA TYR A 134 30.63 26.63 9.62
C TYR A 134 30.18 27.83 8.77
N ASN A 135 29.15 28.55 9.21
CA ASN A 135 28.61 29.69 8.44
C ASN A 135 28.67 30.99 9.24
N ALA A 136 29.13 32.07 8.61
CA ALA A 136 29.11 33.42 9.19
C ALA A 136 27.69 33.91 9.53
N ALA A 137 26.67 33.45 8.79
CA ALA A 137 25.26 33.72 9.07
C ALA A 137 24.78 33.11 10.40
N ASN A 138 25.43 32.03 10.88
CA ASN A 138 25.13 31.39 12.16
C ASN A 138 25.89 32.07 13.31
N GLY A 139 25.89 33.41 13.34
CA GLY A 139 26.51 34.20 14.40
C GLY A 139 28.04 34.31 14.30
N SER A 140 28.59 34.71 13.16
CA SER A 140 30.03 35.02 13.01
C SER A 140 30.99 33.89 13.43
N PHE A 141 30.65 32.66 13.02
CA PHE A 141 31.40 31.44 13.36
C PHE A 141 31.43 31.09 14.86
N THR A 142 30.42 31.52 15.64
CA THR A 142 30.35 31.28 17.09
C THR A 142 30.61 29.81 17.46
N PHE A 143 29.97 28.86 16.77
CA PHE A 143 30.20 27.44 17.03
C PHE A 143 31.67 27.05 16.90
N ALA A 144 32.29 27.34 15.75
CA ALA A 144 33.68 26.96 15.50
C ALA A 144 34.64 27.60 16.51
N LYS A 145 34.34 28.85 16.92
CA LYS A 145 35.10 29.58 17.94
C LYS A 145 34.96 28.96 19.33
N THR A 146 33.73 28.72 19.78
CA THR A 146 33.46 28.09 21.08
C THR A 146 34.04 26.67 21.15
N TRP A 147 33.88 25.90 20.07
CA TRP A 147 34.41 24.54 19.97
C TRP A 147 35.94 24.51 20.06
N LEU A 148 36.63 25.39 19.33
CA LEU A 148 38.09 25.44 19.35
C LEU A 148 38.63 26.04 20.67
N ALA A 149 37.93 27.00 21.27
CA ALA A 149 38.29 27.56 22.58
C ALA A 149 38.32 26.51 23.70
N ALA A 150 37.51 25.45 23.59
CA ALA A 150 37.49 24.36 24.57
C ALA A 150 38.73 23.46 24.52
N VAL A 151 39.58 23.59 23.49
CA VAL A 151 40.84 22.86 23.36
C VAL A 151 41.94 23.60 24.12
N VAL A 152 42.32 23.08 25.28
CA VAL A 152 43.33 23.66 26.19
C VAL A 152 44.59 22.81 26.33
N ASP A 153 44.55 21.56 25.87
CA ASP A 153 45.67 20.62 25.89
C ASP A 153 45.42 19.46 24.92
N THR A 154 46.34 18.51 24.85
CA THR A 154 46.23 17.32 23.99
C THR A 154 45.00 16.47 24.32
N SER A 155 44.60 16.38 25.60
CA SER A 155 43.48 15.53 26.04
C SER A 155 42.13 16.10 25.58
N THR A 156 41.93 17.40 25.79
CA THR A 156 40.74 18.15 25.36
C THR A 156 40.70 18.28 23.84
N GLY A 157 41.86 18.40 23.17
CA GLY A 157 41.96 18.33 21.72
C GLY A 157 41.51 16.99 21.14
N ALA A 158 41.89 15.87 21.77
CA ALA A 158 41.43 14.54 21.38
C ALA A 158 39.92 14.38 21.61
N ILE A 159 39.39 14.85 22.74
CA ILE A 159 37.94 14.86 23.03
C ILE A 159 37.19 15.68 21.97
N ALA A 160 37.65 16.89 21.68
CA ALA A 160 37.03 17.77 20.69
C ALA A 160 37.02 17.12 19.30
N THR A 161 38.15 16.53 18.88
CA THR A 161 38.29 15.87 17.57
C THR A 161 37.41 14.62 17.45
N ASN A 162 37.42 13.76 18.46
CA ASN A 162 36.58 12.55 18.49
C ASN A 162 35.08 12.90 18.57
N GLY A 163 34.74 13.99 19.27
CA GLY A 163 33.38 14.50 19.40
C GLY A 163 32.92 15.42 18.28
N LEU A 164 33.77 15.70 17.28
CA LEU A 164 33.54 16.75 16.29
C LEU A 164 32.23 16.55 15.51
N ALA A 165 31.94 15.34 15.04
CA ALA A 165 30.71 15.04 14.30
C ALA A 165 29.46 15.35 15.15
N THR A 166 29.48 14.96 16.43
CA THR A 166 28.40 15.25 17.38
C THR A 166 28.29 16.75 17.66
N ALA A 167 29.42 17.45 17.79
CA ALA A 167 29.44 18.88 18.03
C ALA A 167 28.89 19.68 16.83
N ILE A 168 29.29 19.33 15.60
CA ILE A 168 28.75 19.88 14.35
C ILE A 168 27.25 19.67 14.33
N ASN A 169 26.80 18.46 14.60
CA ASN A 169 25.38 18.11 14.60
C ASN A 169 24.57 18.90 15.64
N ASN A 170 25.05 19.05 16.87
CA ASN A 170 24.35 19.79 17.92
C ASN A 170 24.26 21.30 17.65
N ASN A 171 25.19 21.84 16.85
CA ASN A 171 25.23 23.26 16.50
C ASN A 171 24.65 23.54 15.10
N TYR A 172 24.42 22.50 14.31
CA TYR A 172 23.72 22.56 13.04
C TYR A 172 22.21 22.36 13.26
N LYS A 173 21.49 23.48 13.30
CA LYS A 173 20.04 23.61 13.06
C LYS A 173 19.09 22.91 14.06
N ASN A 174 18.98 23.50 15.26
CA ASN A 174 17.92 23.21 16.24
C ASN A 174 16.55 23.86 15.91
N THR A 175 16.39 24.45 14.73
CA THR A 175 15.15 25.09 14.27
C THR A 175 14.73 24.44 12.95
N GLY A 176 13.79 23.48 13.00
CA GLY A 176 13.45 22.63 11.85
C GLY A 176 12.81 23.35 10.67
N GLY A 177 12.39 22.57 9.64
CA GLY A 177 12.08 23.13 8.32
C GLY A 177 13.22 22.95 7.31
N ASP A 178 14.10 21.96 7.53
CA ASP A 178 15.35 21.85 6.80
C ASP A 178 15.23 21.13 5.47
N THR A 179 15.84 21.71 4.43
CA THR A 179 16.08 21.01 3.16
C THR A 179 17.57 20.77 2.99
N VAL A 180 17.97 19.50 2.86
CA VAL A 180 19.36 19.09 2.63
C VAL A 180 19.47 18.35 1.30
N THR A 181 20.31 18.84 0.40
CA THR A 181 20.65 18.15 -0.84
C THR A 181 21.99 17.44 -0.67
N LEU A 182 22.01 16.14 -0.90
CA LEU A 182 23.23 15.35 -0.86
C LEU A 182 23.84 15.25 -2.27
N GLY A 183 25.16 15.23 -2.36
CA GLY A 183 25.88 15.03 -3.64
C GLY A 183 25.83 13.59 -4.19
N ALA A 184 26.64 13.30 -5.21
CA ALA A 184 26.66 12.01 -5.92
C ALA A 184 27.35 10.85 -5.17
N GLY A 185 28.09 11.14 -4.09
CA GLY A 185 28.83 10.15 -3.31
C GLY A 185 28.04 9.62 -2.10
N ALA A 186 28.58 8.57 -1.47
CA ALA A 186 28.07 8.06 -0.21
C ALA A 186 28.16 9.13 0.87
N GLN A 187 27.01 9.49 1.46
CA GLN A 187 26.86 10.58 2.43
C GLN A 187 25.82 10.22 3.47
N THR A 188 25.97 10.79 4.67
CA THR A 188 25.01 10.65 5.75
C THR A 188 24.49 12.01 6.17
N VAL A 189 23.18 12.11 6.41
CA VAL A 189 22.55 13.25 7.09
C VAL A 189 21.85 12.78 8.35
N ASN A 190 22.07 13.53 9.43
CA ASN A 190 21.44 13.32 10.72
C ASN A 190 20.69 14.60 11.11
N PHE A 191 19.39 14.47 11.36
CA PHE A 191 18.55 15.55 11.86
C PHE A 191 18.34 15.42 13.36
N TYR A 192 18.55 16.53 14.08
CA TYR A 192 18.43 16.62 15.54
C TYR A 192 17.33 17.58 16.00
N ASN A 193 16.63 18.19 15.04
CA ASN A 193 15.51 19.07 15.31
C ASN A 193 14.43 18.34 16.14
N THR A 194 13.75 19.09 16.99
CA THR A 194 12.66 18.60 17.84
C THR A 194 11.27 19.01 17.32
N VAL A 195 11.24 19.93 16.35
CA VAL A 195 10.04 20.46 15.70
C VAL A 195 10.36 20.78 14.23
N GLY A 196 9.32 20.94 13.40
CA GLY A 196 9.46 21.30 11.99
C GLY A 196 9.57 20.08 11.06
N ASN A 197 9.40 20.32 9.76
CA ASN A 197 9.43 19.28 8.72
C ASN A 197 10.79 19.27 8.02
N GLU A 198 11.32 18.08 7.77
CA GLU A 198 12.62 17.87 7.14
C GLU A 198 12.44 17.36 5.72
N THR A 199 13.33 17.77 4.83
CA THR A 199 13.40 17.32 3.45
C THR A 199 14.84 16.98 3.10
N VAL A 200 15.04 15.81 2.50
CA VAL A 200 16.31 15.40 1.91
C VAL A 200 16.12 15.19 0.42
N VAL A 201 17.04 15.68 -0.39
CA VAL A 201 17.16 15.34 -1.80
C VAL A 201 18.40 14.48 -1.99
N THR A 202 18.24 13.22 -2.40
CA THR A 202 19.36 12.31 -2.65
C THR A 202 20.05 12.64 -3.98
N GLY A 203 21.38 12.60 -4.02
CA GLY A 203 22.16 12.84 -5.26
C GLY A 203 22.91 11.63 -5.84
N GLY A 204 23.02 10.51 -5.12
CA GLY A 204 23.72 9.31 -5.54
C GLY A 204 23.38 8.06 -4.71
N ILE A 205 24.28 7.08 -4.69
CA ILE A 205 24.09 5.77 -4.05
C ILE A 205 24.69 5.71 -2.64
N ASN A 206 24.31 4.69 -1.85
CA ASN A 206 24.83 4.44 -0.49
C ASN A 206 24.67 5.63 0.45
N GLN A 207 23.52 6.29 0.39
CA GLN A 207 23.24 7.46 1.21
C GLN A 207 22.40 7.07 2.43
N THR A 208 22.63 7.74 3.55
CA THR A 208 21.93 7.48 4.80
C THR A 208 21.22 8.73 5.31
N VAL A 209 19.95 8.60 5.67
CA VAL A 209 19.13 9.66 6.24
C VAL A 209 18.62 9.23 7.60
N ASN A 210 18.95 9.97 8.66
CA ASN A 210 18.53 9.65 10.02
C ASN A 210 17.78 10.82 10.67
N GLN A 211 16.57 10.56 11.16
CA GLN A 211 15.94 11.37 12.19
C GLN A 211 16.43 10.87 13.56
N VAL A 212 17.33 11.61 14.20
CA VAL A 212 18.00 11.16 15.43
C VAL A 212 17.16 11.48 16.67
N THR A 213 16.54 12.65 16.70
CA THR A 213 15.70 13.10 17.81
C THR A 213 14.22 12.98 17.43
N LEU A 214 13.37 12.63 18.41
CA LEU A 214 11.93 12.64 18.24
C LEU A 214 11.45 14.03 17.79
N THR A 215 10.87 14.10 16.60
CA THR A 215 10.26 15.32 16.03
C THR A 215 8.78 15.10 15.81
N SER A 216 7.99 16.15 16.07
CA SER A 216 6.56 16.18 15.74
C SER A 216 6.27 16.45 14.27
N GLY A 217 7.25 16.92 13.50
CA GLY A 217 7.10 17.12 12.07
C GLY A 217 7.43 15.87 11.24
N SER A 218 7.30 16.03 9.93
CA SER A 218 7.48 14.95 8.96
C SER A 218 8.88 14.94 8.34
N LEU A 219 9.41 13.76 8.02
CA LEU A 219 10.61 13.60 7.18
C LEU A 219 10.23 13.24 5.75
N THR A 220 10.69 14.01 4.77
CA THR A 220 10.51 13.74 3.35
C THR A 220 11.85 13.42 2.69
N VAL A 221 11.94 12.30 1.98
CA VAL A 221 13.11 11.93 1.17
C VAL A 221 12.71 11.93 -0.31
N ASN A 222 13.14 12.96 -1.03
CA ASN A 222 13.01 13.04 -2.47
C ASN A 222 14.18 12.28 -3.12
N THR A 223 13.88 11.31 -3.96
CA THR A 223 14.86 10.44 -4.62
C THR A 223 14.46 10.16 -6.06
N ASN A 224 15.43 9.73 -6.86
CA ASN A 224 15.16 9.05 -8.12
C ASN A 224 15.44 7.54 -7.96
N HIS A 225 15.10 6.75 -8.96
CA HIS A 225 15.30 5.31 -8.95
C HIS A 225 16.78 4.91 -8.83
N ALA A 226 17.67 5.60 -9.55
CA ALA A 226 19.10 5.31 -9.54
C ALA A 226 19.76 5.49 -8.16
N ASN A 227 19.24 6.42 -7.35
CA ASN A 227 19.78 6.76 -6.03
C ASN A 227 19.33 5.78 -4.93
N THR A 228 18.41 4.85 -5.21
CA THR A 228 17.88 3.92 -4.20
C THR A 228 18.87 2.81 -3.81
N VAL A 229 19.92 2.59 -4.60
CA VAL A 229 20.92 1.56 -4.34
C VAL A 229 21.68 1.89 -3.05
N GLY A 230 21.54 1.01 -2.05
CA GLY A 230 22.18 1.19 -0.73
C GLY A 230 21.60 2.34 0.10
N LEU A 231 20.45 2.89 -0.28
CA LEU A 231 19.76 3.92 0.51
C LEU A 231 19.34 3.33 1.86
N SER A 232 19.64 4.05 2.94
CA SER A 232 19.24 3.71 4.30
C SER A 232 18.50 4.89 4.91
N ILE A 233 17.32 4.64 5.49
CA ILE A 233 16.50 5.67 6.12
C ILE A 233 16.11 5.17 7.50
N ASN A 234 16.46 5.93 8.53
CA ASN A 234 15.96 5.74 9.88
C ASN A 234 15.06 6.92 10.26
N ALA A 235 13.75 6.74 10.04
CA ALA A 235 12.72 7.73 10.30
C ALA A 235 11.85 7.37 11.52
N ALA A 236 12.27 6.41 12.35
CA ALA A 236 11.50 5.96 13.50
C ALA A 236 11.13 7.08 14.49
N ASN A 237 11.93 8.16 14.51
CA ASN A 237 11.74 9.32 15.35
C ASN A 237 10.96 10.47 14.67
N ALA A 238 10.51 10.32 13.43
CA ALA A 238 9.68 11.30 12.74
C ALA A 238 8.19 11.02 13.01
N SER A 239 7.68 11.43 14.16
CA SER A 239 6.31 11.11 14.59
C SER A 239 5.21 11.76 13.73
N GLY A 240 5.54 12.85 13.03
CA GLY A 240 4.66 13.46 12.03
C GLY A 240 4.56 12.69 10.71
N GLY A 241 5.28 11.57 10.59
CA GLY A 241 5.28 10.70 9.42
C GLY A 241 6.56 10.83 8.59
N ALA A 242 6.79 9.84 7.73
CA ALA A 242 7.95 9.83 6.85
C ALA A 242 7.60 9.32 5.47
N SER A 243 8.02 10.07 4.46
CA SER A 243 7.65 9.88 3.06
C SER A 243 8.88 9.73 2.17
N ILE A 244 8.84 8.79 1.22
CA ILE A 244 9.78 8.75 0.09
C ILE A 244 9.04 9.20 -1.16
N ASN A 245 9.56 10.19 -1.88
CA ASN A 245 8.99 10.67 -3.13
C ASN A 245 9.94 10.34 -4.29
N PHE A 246 9.45 9.59 -5.28
CA PHE A 246 10.18 9.33 -6.52
C PHE A 246 9.99 10.49 -7.52
N SER A 247 11.09 10.94 -8.12
CA SER A 247 11.12 12.06 -9.06
C SER A 247 11.19 11.67 -10.54
N ASP A 248 11.39 10.38 -10.83
CA ASP A 248 11.47 9.80 -12.16
C ASP A 248 10.74 8.46 -12.17
N ALA A 249 10.44 7.92 -13.36
CA ALA A 249 9.99 6.54 -13.49
C ALA A 249 11.14 5.56 -13.69
N GLY A 250 10.99 4.34 -13.18
CA GLY A 250 12.00 3.33 -13.35
C GLY A 250 11.79 2.09 -12.49
N LYS A 251 12.90 1.51 -12.06
CA LYS A 251 12.92 0.29 -11.25
C LYS A 251 13.72 0.52 -9.99
N ALA A 252 13.11 0.27 -8.84
CA ALA A 252 13.77 0.40 -7.55
C ALA A 252 13.48 -0.81 -6.66
N THR A 253 14.46 -1.13 -5.83
CA THR A 253 14.34 -2.12 -4.76
C THR A 253 14.69 -1.44 -3.45
N LEU A 254 13.72 -1.31 -2.55
CA LEU A 254 13.92 -0.77 -1.21
C LEU A 254 13.87 -1.90 -0.18
N ALA A 255 15.04 -2.21 0.37
CA ALA A 255 15.17 -3.16 1.47
C ALA A 255 14.61 -2.57 2.78
N ALA A 256 14.49 -3.39 3.83
CA ALA A 256 13.98 -2.96 5.13
C ALA A 256 14.75 -1.75 5.71
N ALA A 257 16.06 -1.65 5.47
CA ALA A 257 16.89 -0.54 5.92
C ALA A 257 16.49 0.81 5.29
N ALA A 258 15.94 0.81 4.07
CA ALA A 258 15.44 2.03 3.42
C ALA A 258 14.04 2.43 3.91
N LEU A 259 13.41 1.61 4.74
CA LEU A 259 11.98 1.73 5.09
C LEU A 259 11.74 1.81 6.61
N ASN A 260 12.79 1.98 7.43
CA ASN A 260 12.62 2.06 8.88
C ASN A 260 11.91 3.38 9.25
N GLY A 261 10.71 3.28 9.81
CA GLY A 261 9.85 4.42 10.17
C GLY A 261 9.13 5.08 8.99
N VAL A 262 9.37 4.64 7.75
CA VAL A 262 8.69 5.15 6.55
C VAL A 262 7.27 4.62 6.51
N ASN A 263 6.30 5.53 6.38
CA ASN A 263 4.87 5.20 6.33
C ASN A 263 4.21 5.61 5.01
N ASN A 264 4.88 6.42 4.18
CA ASN A 264 4.36 6.86 2.90
C ASN A 264 5.42 6.70 1.78
N ILE A 265 4.98 6.26 0.60
CA ILE A 265 5.77 6.32 -0.64
C ILE A 265 4.91 6.95 -1.72
N LYS A 266 5.44 7.96 -2.41
CA LYS A 266 4.82 8.57 -3.58
C LYS A 266 5.59 8.20 -4.84
N LEU A 267 4.90 7.60 -5.80
CA LEU A 267 5.48 7.21 -7.10
C LEU A 267 5.44 8.37 -8.10
N PHE A 268 6.27 8.28 -9.13
CA PHE A 268 6.25 9.23 -10.24
C PHE A 268 5.14 8.90 -11.26
N ALA A 269 4.74 9.90 -12.03
CA ALA A 269 3.62 9.85 -12.96
C ALA A 269 4.07 9.44 -14.38
N ALA A 270 4.70 8.26 -14.56
CA ALA A 270 4.99 7.73 -15.89
C ALA A 270 5.00 6.19 -15.97
N THR A 271 4.80 5.65 -17.18
CA THR A 271 4.70 4.20 -17.41
C THR A 271 6.02 3.48 -17.17
N GLY A 272 5.96 2.23 -16.70
CA GLY A 272 7.13 1.35 -16.55
C GLY A 272 7.68 1.27 -15.13
N GLU A 273 6.94 1.81 -14.16
CA GLU A 273 7.29 1.80 -12.74
C GLU A 273 7.27 0.40 -12.16
N VAL A 274 8.40 -0.01 -11.57
CA VAL A 274 8.52 -1.28 -10.83
C VAL A 274 9.19 -1.02 -9.50
N LEU A 275 8.45 -1.25 -8.41
CA LEU A 275 8.95 -1.06 -7.06
C LEU A 275 8.88 -2.37 -6.29
N THR A 276 10.03 -2.83 -5.80
CA THR A 276 10.14 -4.00 -4.92
C THR A 276 10.46 -3.55 -3.51
N LEU A 277 9.67 -3.97 -2.53
CA LEU A 277 9.72 -3.48 -1.15
C LEU A 277 9.86 -4.63 -0.15
N SER A 278 10.59 -4.39 0.92
CA SER A 278 10.67 -5.27 2.10
C SER A 278 10.35 -4.51 3.39
N PRO A 279 9.16 -3.91 3.53
CA PRO A 279 8.82 -3.11 4.70
C PRO A 279 8.71 -3.99 5.96
N ALA A 280 9.13 -3.45 7.10
CA ALA A 280 8.94 -4.06 8.41
C ALA A 280 7.67 -3.59 9.13
N SER A 281 6.92 -2.65 8.53
CA SER A 281 5.73 -2.02 9.10
C SER A 281 4.69 -1.74 8.01
N ALA A 282 3.49 -1.34 8.39
CA ALA A 282 2.46 -1.00 7.41
C ALA A 282 2.88 0.23 6.60
N LEU A 283 2.46 0.28 5.33
CA LEU A 283 2.87 1.33 4.40
C LEU A 283 1.67 1.85 3.60
N THR A 284 1.66 3.15 3.32
CA THR A 284 0.77 3.75 2.33
C THR A 284 1.57 4.12 1.08
N ILE A 285 1.06 3.76 -0.09
CA ILE A 285 1.63 4.08 -1.40
C ILE A 285 0.63 4.97 -2.12
N GLN A 286 1.07 6.16 -2.49
CA GLN A 286 0.32 7.07 -3.35
C GLN A 286 0.81 6.90 -4.78
N GLN A 287 -0.04 6.34 -5.64
CA GLN A 287 0.24 6.19 -7.06
C GLN A 287 -0.43 7.34 -7.81
N ALA A 288 0.38 8.21 -8.42
CA ALA A 288 -0.10 9.45 -9.04
C ALA A 288 -0.87 9.19 -10.35
N GLU A 289 -0.24 8.74 -11.44
CA GLU A 289 -0.91 8.75 -12.76
C GLU A 289 -0.40 7.69 -13.77
N ALA A 290 0.24 6.60 -13.35
CA ALA A 290 0.80 5.63 -14.30
C ALA A 290 0.70 4.17 -13.87
N ALA A 291 0.86 3.28 -14.86
CA ALA A 291 0.89 1.84 -14.63
C ALA A 291 2.09 1.46 -13.76
N ALA A 292 1.83 0.76 -12.65
CA ALA A 292 2.85 0.40 -11.68
C ALA A 292 2.82 -1.09 -11.35
N THR A 293 4.00 -1.68 -11.16
CA THR A 293 4.16 -3.00 -10.57
C THR A 293 4.76 -2.86 -9.17
N LEU A 294 4.03 -3.30 -8.15
CA LEU A 294 4.45 -3.27 -6.75
C LEU A 294 4.67 -4.70 -6.27
N ASN A 295 5.88 -5.02 -5.83
CA ASN A 295 6.22 -6.33 -5.29
C ASN A 295 6.60 -6.17 -3.82
N VAL A 296 5.76 -6.62 -2.89
CA VAL A 296 6.04 -6.53 -1.45
C VAL A 296 6.36 -7.91 -0.90
N THR A 297 7.60 -8.07 -0.47
CA THR A 297 8.19 -9.37 -0.09
C THR A 297 7.91 -9.78 1.35
N THR A 298 7.22 -8.94 2.11
CA THR A 298 6.85 -9.17 3.52
C THR A 298 5.34 -9.16 3.68
N ALA A 299 4.82 -9.90 4.66
CA ALA A 299 3.39 -10.06 4.90
C ALA A 299 2.77 -8.86 5.64
N GLN A 300 3.09 -7.65 5.17
CA GLN A 300 2.64 -6.40 5.78
C GLN A 300 1.34 -5.90 5.16
N ASN A 301 0.64 -5.02 5.89
CA ASN A 301 -0.49 -4.29 5.35
C ASN A 301 0.00 -3.10 4.52
N VAL A 302 -0.43 -3.04 3.26
CA VAL A 302 -0.03 -1.99 2.33
C VAL A 302 -1.28 -1.35 1.75
N LYS A 303 -1.49 -0.06 2.03
CA LYS A 303 -2.56 0.71 1.41
C LYS A 303 -2.04 1.34 0.12
N VAL A 304 -2.73 1.15 -1.00
CA VAL A 304 -2.44 1.82 -2.26
C VAL A 304 -3.58 2.78 -2.55
N ASN A 305 -3.30 4.08 -2.46
CA ASN A 305 -4.19 5.12 -2.94
C ASN A 305 -3.91 5.30 -4.43
N GLN A 306 -4.74 4.67 -5.26
CA GLN A 306 -4.66 4.85 -6.70
C GLN A 306 -5.31 6.16 -7.08
N ALA A 307 -4.66 6.95 -7.92
CA ALA A 307 -5.28 8.08 -8.61
C ALA A 307 -5.28 7.90 -10.14
N SER A 308 -4.69 6.83 -10.66
CA SER A 308 -4.56 6.59 -12.10
C SER A 308 -5.73 5.81 -12.70
N SER A 309 -5.93 5.94 -14.02
CA SER A 309 -6.79 5.08 -14.85
C SER A 309 -6.02 3.92 -15.49
N TRP A 310 -4.74 3.75 -15.12
CA TRP A 310 -3.84 2.76 -15.71
C TRP A 310 -3.77 1.50 -14.85
N GLY A 311 -3.15 0.44 -15.37
CA GLY A 311 -3.10 -0.85 -14.68
C GLY A 311 -2.18 -0.86 -13.45
N LEU A 312 -2.56 -1.61 -12.42
CA LEU A 312 -1.78 -1.86 -11.21
C LEU A 312 -1.50 -3.34 -11.09
N THR A 313 -0.23 -3.72 -11.03
CA THR A 313 0.19 -5.09 -10.74
C THR A 313 0.72 -5.18 -9.32
N LEU A 314 0.19 -6.11 -8.52
CA LEU A 314 0.51 -6.34 -7.12
C LEU A 314 1.07 -7.76 -6.97
N GLY A 315 2.32 -7.87 -6.56
CA GLY A 315 3.01 -9.13 -6.33
C GLY A 315 3.50 -9.29 -4.89
N GLY A 316 4.07 -10.46 -4.60
CA GLY A 316 4.63 -10.81 -3.31
C GLY A 316 3.61 -11.45 -2.34
N VAL A 317 3.72 -11.13 -1.05
CA VAL A 317 2.96 -11.80 0.03
C VAL A 317 2.17 -10.83 0.94
N ALA A 318 2.08 -9.56 0.58
CA ALA A 318 1.45 -8.52 1.38
C ALA A 318 -0.09 -8.56 1.37
N ASN A 319 -0.70 -7.89 2.36
CA ASN A 319 -2.13 -7.61 2.40
C ASN A 319 -2.37 -6.21 1.82
N TYR A 320 -2.76 -6.15 0.56
CA TYR A 320 -3.01 -4.89 -0.13
C TYR A 320 -4.43 -4.38 0.15
N THR A 321 -4.56 -3.09 0.43
CA THR A 321 -5.85 -2.38 0.37
C THR A 321 -5.74 -1.30 -0.70
N VAL A 322 -6.49 -1.43 -1.77
CA VAL A 322 -6.55 -0.47 -2.87
C VAL A 322 -7.77 0.42 -2.70
N SER A 323 -7.58 1.73 -2.82
CA SER A 323 -8.68 2.73 -2.78
C SER A 323 -8.45 3.85 -3.78
N GLY A 324 -9.53 4.39 -4.37
CA GLY A 324 -9.51 5.68 -5.07
C GLY A 324 -9.25 5.71 -6.59
N GLY A 325 -9.22 4.58 -7.30
CA GLY A 325 -8.88 4.52 -8.73
C GLY A 325 -10.02 4.83 -9.71
N THR A 326 -9.67 5.21 -10.94
CA THR A 326 -10.54 5.18 -12.14
C THR A 326 -10.36 3.86 -12.91
N THR A 327 -11.16 3.61 -13.95
CA THR A 327 -11.26 2.36 -14.73
C THR A 327 -9.91 1.86 -15.28
N GLY A 328 -9.17 1.08 -14.49
CA GLY A 328 -7.89 0.47 -14.82
C GLY A 328 -7.80 -0.97 -14.32
N ALA A 329 -6.97 -1.80 -14.96
CA ALA A 329 -6.83 -3.21 -14.59
C ALA A 329 -6.03 -3.38 -13.29
N ILE A 330 -6.59 -4.06 -12.29
CA ILE A 330 -5.88 -4.47 -11.06
C ILE A 330 -5.53 -5.93 -11.19
N THR A 331 -4.23 -6.24 -11.19
CA THR A 331 -3.71 -7.60 -11.29
C THR A 331 -2.96 -7.96 -10.01
N ALA A 332 -3.41 -8.95 -9.26
CA ALA A 332 -2.72 -9.44 -8.06
C ALA A 332 -2.21 -10.88 -8.27
N THR A 333 -0.90 -11.03 -8.37
CA THR A 333 -0.21 -12.29 -8.74
C THR A 333 0.65 -12.84 -7.60
N GLY A 334 0.14 -12.78 -6.37
CA GLY A 334 0.86 -13.19 -5.17
C GLY A 334 0.91 -14.69 -4.93
N THR A 335 1.95 -15.15 -4.23
CA THR A 335 2.06 -16.51 -3.66
C THR A 335 1.58 -16.58 -2.20
N GLY A 336 1.10 -15.46 -1.66
CA GLY A 336 0.53 -15.29 -0.32
C GLY A 336 -0.10 -13.90 -0.16
N GLY A 337 -0.74 -13.63 0.99
CA GLY A 337 -1.38 -12.34 1.29
C GLY A 337 -2.86 -12.24 0.87
N SER A 338 -3.36 -11.02 0.75
CA SER A 338 -4.76 -10.73 0.39
C SER A 338 -4.89 -9.40 -0.34
N LEU A 339 -5.99 -9.22 -1.07
CA LEU A 339 -6.35 -7.96 -1.72
C LEU A 339 -7.69 -7.48 -1.19
N LYS A 340 -7.78 -6.23 -0.73
CA LYS A 340 -9.03 -5.53 -0.49
C LYS A 340 -9.12 -4.36 -1.47
N ILE A 341 -10.25 -4.22 -2.16
CA ILE A 341 -10.56 -3.07 -3.01
C ILE A 341 -11.70 -2.32 -2.32
N ILE A 342 -11.51 -1.03 -2.08
CA ILE A 342 -12.57 -0.14 -1.62
C ILE A 342 -13.14 0.50 -2.88
N ASP A 343 -14.31 0.05 -3.29
CA ASP A 343 -14.96 0.53 -4.50
C ASP A 343 -15.71 1.83 -4.22
N THR A 344 -15.34 2.87 -4.96
CA THR A 344 -15.82 4.23 -4.70
C THR A 344 -16.70 4.81 -5.81
N ALA A 345 -16.62 4.33 -7.08
CA ALA A 345 -17.47 4.83 -8.18
C ALA A 345 -17.17 4.27 -9.60
N ASN A 346 -16.12 3.47 -9.82
CA ASN A 346 -15.62 3.19 -11.16
C ASN A 346 -15.59 1.67 -11.44
N ASP A 347 -15.81 1.30 -12.69
CA ASP A 347 -15.69 -0.08 -13.15
C ASP A 347 -14.24 -0.58 -13.02
N HIS A 348 -14.03 -1.77 -12.47
CA HIS A 348 -12.71 -2.38 -12.40
C HIS A 348 -12.61 -3.64 -13.26
N THR A 349 -11.41 -3.92 -13.78
CA THR A 349 -11.05 -5.26 -14.24
C THR A 349 -10.02 -5.84 -13.28
N ILE A 350 -10.43 -6.84 -12.49
CA ILE A 350 -9.66 -7.38 -11.38
C ILE A 350 -9.26 -8.82 -11.71
N THR A 351 -7.98 -9.07 -11.92
CA THR A 351 -7.42 -10.43 -12.04
C THR A 351 -6.63 -10.75 -10.78
N SER A 352 -7.03 -11.76 -10.01
CA SER A 352 -6.36 -12.10 -8.75
C SER A 352 -6.11 -13.59 -8.60
N SER A 353 -4.92 -13.96 -8.10
CA SER A 353 -4.58 -15.31 -7.65
C SER A 353 -4.70 -15.49 -6.13
N VAL A 354 -4.98 -14.41 -5.38
CA VAL A 354 -5.09 -14.41 -3.91
C VAL A 354 -6.53 -14.18 -3.46
N THR A 355 -6.81 -14.36 -2.17
CA THR A 355 -8.11 -13.98 -1.61
C THR A 355 -8.34 -12.48 -1.78
N THR A 356 -9.47 -12.13 -2.40
CA THR A 356 -9.84 -10.75 -2.74
C THR A 356 -11.16 -10.38 -2.08
N THR A 357 -11.23 -9.20 -1.46
CA THR A 357 -12.48 -8.59 -0.99
C THR A 357 -12.76 -7.32 -1.79
N ILE A 358 -13.95 -7.21 -2.36
CA ILE A 358 -14.47 -6.00 -2.98
C ILE A 358 -15.47 -5.39 -2.00
N ASP A 359 -15.14 -4.22 -1.47
CA ASP A 359 -15.96 -3.47 -0.53
C ASP A 359 -16.70 -2.36 -1.27
N ALA A 360 -17.97 -2.62 -1.59
CA ALA A 360 -18.81 -1.75 -2.38
C ALA A 360 -19.73 -0.84 -1.54
N SER A 361 -19.43 -0.71 -0.23
CA SER A 361 -20.22 0.11 0.71
C SER A 361 -20.31 1.60 0.35
N SER A 362 -19.35 2.11 -0.42
CA SER A 362 -19.27 3.52 -0.83
C SER A 362 -19.67 3.81 -2.27
N ALA A 363 -20.00 2.79 -3.07
CA ALA A 363 -20.02 2.92 -4.52
C ALA A 363 -21.34 3.48 -5.11
N ASN A 364 -21.29 3.94 -6.36
CA ASN A 364 -22.45 4.22 -7.22
C ASN A 364 -22.82 2.97 -8.07
N TYR A 365 -23.70 3.05 -9.08
CA TYR A 365 -23.82 1.96 -10.08
C TYR A 365 -22.47 1.75 -10.78
N HIS A 366 -21.93 0.53 -10.80
CA HIS A 366 -20.67 0.16 -11.47
C HIS A 366 -20.63 -1.34 -11.80
N ALA A 367 -19.74 -1.70 -12.72
CA ALA A 367 -19.54 -3.02 -13.28
C ALA A 367 -18.10 -3.49 -13.08
N ASP A 368 -17.90 -4.51 -12.25
CA ASP A 368 -16.60 -5.12 -12.04
C ASP A 368 -16.45 -6.42 -12.80
N THR A 369 -15.36 -6.56 -13.55
CA THR A 369 -14.97 -7.83 -14.15
C THR A 369 -13.95 -8.53 -13.26
N VAL A 370 -14.24 -9.75 -12.81
CA VAL A 370 -13.35 -10.54 -11.95
C VAL A 370 -12.79 -11.76 -12.70
N ALA A 371 -11.51 -12.07 -12.51
CA ALA A 371 -10.82 -13.20 -13.14
C ALA A 371 -9.69 -13.75 -12.28
N GLY A 372 -9.17 -14.93 -12.65
CA GLY A 372 -8.00 -15.56 -12.00
C GLY A 372 -8.35 -16.74 -11.10
N THR A 373 -7.39 -17.18 -10.29
CA THR A 373 -7.52 -18.37 -9.43
C THR A 373 -7.91 -18.05 -7.98
N GLY A 374 -7.93 -16.77 -7.61
CA GLY A 374 -8.23 -16.29 -6.27
C GLY A 374 -9.70 -16.45 -5.90
N ASN A 375 -9.99 -16.44 -4.60
CA ASN A 375 -11.36 -16.43 -4.08
C ASN A 375 -11.80 -14.99 -3.81
N PHE A 376 -12.93 -14.58 -4.38
CA PHE A 376 -13.48 -13.23 -4.27
C PHE A 376 -14.62 -13.20 -3.26
N THR A 377 -14.71 -12.12 -2.48
CA THR A 377 -15.85 -11.80 -1.61
C THR A 377 -16.29 -10.37 -1.85
N VAL A 378 -17.55 -10.16 -2.21
CA VAL A 378 -18.17 -8.84 -2.35
C VAL A 378 -18.97 -8.54 -1.09
N ILE A 379 -18.73 -7.37 -0.48
CA ILE A 379 -19.42 -6.89 0.72
C ILE A 379 -19.96 -5.48 0.51
N GLY A 380 -20.89 -5.05 1.37
CA GLY A 380 -21.35 -3.67 1.41
C GLY A 380 -22.25 -3.27 0.24
N ALA A 381 -22.79 -4.23 -0.52
CA ALA A 381 -23.72 -3.94 -1.61
C ALA A 381 -25.01 -3.27 -1.07
N GLY A 382 -25.07 -1.93 -1.16
CA GLY A 382 -26.10 -1.07 -0.55
C GLY A 382 -26.57 0.06 -1.48
N GLU A 383 -27.89 0.24 -1.60
CA GLU A 383 -28.65 1.21 -2.43
C GLU A 383 -28.48 1.16 -3.96
N LYS A 384 -27.47 0.47 -4.52
CA LYS A 384 -27.12 0.63 -5.95
C LYS A 384 -26.73 -0.70 -6.62
N ASN A 385 -27.11 -0.89 -7.90
CA ASN A 385 -26.86 -2.15 -8.61
C ASN A 385 -25.35 -2.32 -8.85
N ILE A 386 -24.77 -3.36 -8.25
CA ILE A 386 -23.42 -3.84 -8.57
C ILE A 386 -23.57 -4.94 -9.59
N HIS A 387 -22.84 -4.84 -10.69
CA HIS A 387 -22.74 -5.90 -11.68
C HIS A 387 -21.37 -6.56 -11.60
N ILE A 388 -21.33 -7.85 -11.26
CA ILE A 388 -20.09 -8.64 -11.31
C ILE A 388 -20.09 -9.48 -12.59
N PHE A 389 -19.11 -9.24 -13.45
CA PHE A 389 -18.85 -10.02 -14.66
C PHE A 389 -17.77 -11.06 -14.40
N ASP A 390 -18.07 -12.32 -14.68
CA ASP A 390 -17.03 -13.36 -14.73
C ASP A 390 -16.22 -13.22 -16.03
N GLY A 391 -14.96 -12.78 -15.88
CA GLY A 391 -13.96 -12.64 -16.95
C GLY A 391 -13.01 -13.83 -17.09
N GLY A 392 -13.35 -15.00 -16.54
CA GLY A 392 -12.50 -16.19 -16.53
C GLY A 392 -12.01 -16.57 -15.12
N LEU A 393 -12.86 -16.39 -14.12
CA LEU A 393 -12.63 -16.81 -12.76
C LEU A 393 -12.61 -18.34 -12.69
N THR A 394 -11.56 -18.87 -12.05
CA THR A 394 -11.40 -20.31 -11.75
C THR A 394 -11.52 -20.61 -10.26
N GLY A 395 -11.37 -19.57 -9.41
CA GLY A 395 -11.69 -19.63 -7.98
C GLY A 395 -13.19 -19.47 -7.70
N SER A 396 -13.53 -19.10 -6.47
CA SER A 396 -14.93 -18.86 -6.06
C SER A 396 -15.26 -17.36 -5.96
N LEU A 397 -16.53 -17.00 -6.20
CA LEU A 397 -17.07 -15.64 -5.99
C LEU A 397 -18.21 -15.70 -4.97
N ASN A 398 -17.98 -15.11 -3.81
CA ASN A 398 -18.93 -14.99 -2.71
C ASN A 398 -19.54 -13.58 -2.67
N VAL A 399 -20.87 -13.43 -2.60
CA VAL A 399 -21.53 -12.10 -2.68
C VAL A 399 -22.48 -11.91 -1.52
N ILE A 400 -22.05 -11.15 -0.50
CA ILE A 400 -22.84 -10.93 0.71
C ILE A 400 -23.71 -9.68 0.53
N THR A 401 -25.03 -9.87 0.45
CA THR A 401 -26.00 -8.77 0.37
C THR A 401 -26.54 -8.39 1.76
N SER A 402 -27.13 -7.20 1.88
CA SER A 402 -27.85 -6.75 3.08
C SER A 402 -28.87 -5.68 2.67
N GLY A 403 -29.99 -5.50 3.39
CA GLY A 403 -30.99 -4.46 3.06
C GLY A 403 -31.93 -4.80 1.90
N GLN A 404 -32.60 -3.83 1.26
CA GLN A 404 -33.58 -4.00 0.16
C GLN A 404 -32.92 -4.09 -1.25
N ASN A 405 -31.64 -4.43 -1.32
CA ASN A 405 -30.78 -4.09 -2.46
C ASN A 405 -30.77 -5.17 -3.55
N LEU A 406 -30.57 -4.78 -4.82
CA LEU A 406 -30.39 -5.68 -5.96
C LEU A 406 -28.90 -5.85 -6.29
N VAL A 407 -28.38 -7.07 -6.28
CA VAL A 407 -27.05 -7.39 -6.82
C VAL A 407 -27.17 -8.21 -8.10
N GLY A 408 -26.53 -7.73 -9.18
CA GLY A 408 -26.45 -8.42 -10.46
C GLY A 408 -25.15 -9.22 -10.58
N VAL A 409 -25.24 -10.50 -10.86
CA VAL A 409 -24.09 -11.34 -11.22
C VAL A 409 -24.29 -11.83 -12.65
N MET A 410 -23.37 -11.51 -13.54
CA MET A 410 -23.36 -11.94 -14.93
C MET A 410 -22.19 -12.88 -15.18
N GLU A 411 -22.50 -14.16 -15.33
CA GLU A 411 -21.51 -15.18 -15.69
C GLU A 411 -21.49 -15.36 -17.21
N SER A 412 -20.39 -14.93 -17.81
CA SER A 412 -20.06 -15.23 -19.20
C SER A 412 -19.30 -16.57 -19.30
N VAL A 413 -18.82 -16.95 -20.48
CA VAL A 413 -18.20 -18.26 -20.78
C VAL A 413 -16.93 -18.51 -19.95
N GLY A 414 -17.10 -18.92 -18.69
CA GLY A 414 -16.06 -19.28 -17.73
C GLY A 414 -16.02 -20.77 -17.41
N SER A 415 -14.93 -21.22 -16.78
CA SER A 415 -14.66 -22.63 -16.45
C SER A 415 -14.59 -22.95 -14.94
N GLY A 416 -14.69 -21.95 -14.05
CA GLY A 416 -14.59 -22.11 -12.60
C GLY A 416 -15.92 -22.18 -11.85
N ALA A 417 -16.05 -23.02 -10.83
CA ALA A 417 -17.29 -23.10 -10.05
C ALA A 417 -17.57 -21.83 -9.23
N VAL A 418 -18.53 -21.00 -9.69
CA VAL A 418 -19.01 -19.83 -8.95
C VAL A 418 -19.94 -20.25 -7.80
N LYS A 419 -19.69 -19.72 -6.59
CA LYS A 419 -20.46 -20.01 -5.36
C LYS A 419 -21.01 -18.73 -4.72
N VAL A 420 -22.19 -18.31 -5.13
CA VAL A 420 -22.86 -17.11 -4.62
C VAL A 420 -23.53 -17.39 -3.28
N THR A 421 -23.00 -16.88 -2.17
CA THR A 421 -23.68 -16.98 -0.86
C THR A 421 -24.52 -15.74 -0.60
N VAL A 422 -25.84 -15.85 -0.68
CA VAL A 422 -26.79 -14.76 -0.47
C VAL A 422 -27.19 -14.70 1.00
N GLY A 423 -26.94 -13.59 1.69
CA GLY A 423 -27.40 -13.36 3.06
C GLY A 423 -28.21 -12.07 3.19
N GLY A 424 -29.02 -11.92 4.24
CA GLY A 424 -29.78 -10.68 4.51
C GLY A 424 -31.15 -10.61 3.83
N THR A 425 -31.69 -9.39 3.66
CA THR A 425 -33.07 -9.14 3.17
C THR A 425 -33.19 -8.67 1.71
N GLY A 426 -32.11 -8.83 0.92
CA GLY A 426 -31.97 -8.21 -0.40
C GLY A 426 -32.32 -9.13 -1.57
N MET A 427 -32.41 -8.55 -2.76
CA MET A 427 -32.59 -9.27 -4.03
C MET A 427 -31.25 -9.58 -4.69
N VAL A 428 -31.14 -10.73 -5.34
CA VAL A 428 -29.99 -11.13 -6.15
C VAL A 428 -30.49 -11.59 -7.51
N SER A 429 -29.97 -10.99 -8.58
CA SER A 429 -30.22 -11.40 -9.96
C SER A 429 -28.96 -12.03 -10.53
N ILE A 430 -29.05 -13.26 -10.99
CA ILE A 430 -27.94 -14.00 -11.59
C ILE A 430 -28.32 -14.31 -13.03
N SER A 431 -27.46 -13.95 -13.98
CA SER A 431 -27.56 -14.37 -15.36
C SER A 431 -26.35 -15.22 -15.69
N THR A 432 -26.54 -16.52 -15.90
CA THR A 432 -25.44 -17.45 -16.18
C THR A 432 -25.60 -18.11 -17.56
N ASN A 433 -24.55 -17.99 -18.37
CA ASN A 433 -24.35 -18.79 -19.58
C ASN A 433 -23.11 -19.67 -19.44
N ALA A 434 -22.72 -19.99 -18.20
CA ALA A 434 -21.50 -20.72 -17.92
C ALA A 434 -21.60 -22.18 -18.36
N SER A 435 -20.43 -22.77 -18.65
CA SER A 435 -20.31 -24.20 -18.97
C SER A 435 -20.33 -25.09 -17.72
N HIS A 436 -20.17 -24.51 -16.53
CA HIS A 436 -20.19 -25.18 -15.24
C HIS A 436 -21.52 -24.97 -14.49
N THR A 437 -21.65 -25.59 -13.33
CA THR A 437 -22.77 -25.35 -12.42
C THR A 437 -22.49 -24.17 -11.48
N THR A 438 -23.33 -23.15 -11.53
CA THR A 438 -23.35 -22.03 -10.57
C THR A 438 -24.03 -22.48 -9.28
N THR A 439 -23.38 -22.35 -8.13
CA THR A 439 -23.99 -22.70 -6.83
C THR A 439 -24.44 -21.44 -6.10
N ILE A 440 -25.66 -21.43 -5.61
CA ILE A 440 -26.24 -20.36 -4.80
C ILE A 440 -26.52 -20.93 -3.41
N ASN A 441 -26.00 -20.29 -2.37
CA ASN A 441 -26.24 -20.67 -0.98
C ASN A 441 -27.00 -19.55 -0.26
N ALA A 442 -28.24 -19.76 0.14
CA ALA A 442 -28.95 -18.79 0.97
C ALA A 442 -28.51 -18.90 2.44
N VAL A 443 -28.40 -17.77 3.13
CA VAL A 443 -28.00 -17.65 4.55
C VAL A 443 -29.08 -16.88 5.30
N ASN A 444 -29.71 -17.54 6.30
CA ASN A 444 -30.80 -17.04 7.17
C ASN A 444 -31.73 -16.02 6.51
N GLY A 445 -32.79 -16.54 5.89
CA GLY A 445 -33.68 -15.82 4.99
C GLY A 445 -34.67 -14.91 5.70
N VAL A 446 -34.69 -13.63 5.33
CA VAL A 446 -35.97 -12.93 5.29
C VAL A 446 -36.01 -12.23 3.95
N ASN A 447 -36.76 -12.77 2.98
CA ASN A 447 -37.03 -12.13 1.68
C ASN A 447 -35.85 -12.07 0.70
N ALA A 448 -35.03 -13.13 0.62
CA ALA A 448 -34.08 -13.24 -0.50
C ALA A 448 -34.88 -13.51 -1.79
N PHE A 449 -34.94 -12.52 -2.69
CA PHE A 449 -35.48 -12.71 -4.03
C PHE A 449 -34.33 -13.10 -4.96
N VAL A 450 -34.35 -14.33 -5.46
CA VAL A 450 -33.30 -14.86 -6.34
C VAL A 450 -33.87 -14.97 -7.75
N PHE A 451 -33.46 -14.08 -8.65
CA PHE A 451 -33.79 -14.17 -10.07
C PHE A 451 -32.66 -14.88 -10.79
N VAL A 452 -32.98 -15.89 -11.58
CA VAL A 452 -31.97 -16.58 -12.37
C VAL A 452 -32.38 -16.79 -13.82
N SER A 453 -31.45 -16.48 -14.73
CA SER A 453 -31.67 -16.58 -16.18
C SER A 453 -30.42 -17.06 -16.93
N GLY A 454 -30.60 -17.37 -18.21
CA GLY A 454 -29.52 -17.78 -19.12
C GLY A 454 -29.53 -19.28 -19.38
N GLN A 455 -28.51 -19.78 -20.08
CA GLN A 455 -28.42 -21.19 -20.51
C GLN A 455 -27.49 -22.05 -19.63
N GLY A 456 -27.01 -21.53 -18.49
CA GLY A 456 -26.17 -22.28 -17.56
C GLY A 456 -26.92 -23.38 -16.77
N SER A 457 -26.17 -24.09 -15.93
CA SER A 457 -26.69 -25.07 -14.95
C SER A 457 -26.54 -24.53 -13.53
N ILE A 458 -27.47 -24.82 -12.61
CA ILE A 458 -27.48 -24.19 -11.28
C ILE A 458 -27.73 -25.19 -10.15
N THR A 459 -27.11 -24.96 -9.01
CA THR A 459 -27.50 -25.57 -7.73
C THR A 459 -27.91 -24.47 -6.75
N TYR A 460 -29.15 -24.47 -6.29
CA TYR A 460 -29.65 -23.58 -5.25
C TYR A 460 -29.75 -24.35 -3.93
N ASN A 461 -29.14 -23.84 -2.86
CA ASN A 461 -29.22 -24.40 -1.51
C ASN A 461 -29.99 -23.41 -0.63
N ALA A 462 -31.19 -23.80 -0.20
CA ALA A 462 -32.03 -22.99 0.66
C ALA A 462 -31.47 -22.89 2.08
N ALA A 463 -31.78 -21.79 2.77
CA ALA A 463 -31.47 -21.64 4.18
C ALA A 463 -32.41 -22.50 5.03
N ALA A 464 -31.97 -22.93 6.21
CA ALA A 464 -32.83 -23.69 7.13
C ALA A 464 -33.97 -22.86 7.75
N THR A 465 -33.78 -21.55 7.84
CA THR A 465 -34.79 -20.63 8.37
C THR A 465 -34.98 -19.48 7.39
N GLY A 466 -36.22 -19.00 7.31
CA GLY A 466 -36.56 -17.89 6.43
C GLY A 466 -37.28 -18.26 5.15
N ASN A 467 -38.06 -17.32 4.61
CA ASN A 467 -38.74 -17.53 3.35
C ASN A 467 -37.83 -17.15 2.18
N THR A 468 -37.72 -18.04 1.19
CA THR A 468 -37.09 -17.76 -0.10
C THR A 468 -38.14 -17.49 -1.17
N MET A 469 -37.90 -16.49 -2.04
CA MET A 469 -38.55 -16.41 -3.33
C MET A 469 -37.53 -16.61 -4.45
N MET A 470 -37.62 -17.70 -5.20
CA MET A 470 -36.75 -17.97 -6.34
C MET A 470 -37.54 -17.89 -7.64
N SER A 471 -37.03 -17.21 -8.66
CA SER A 471 -37.58 -17.19 -10.01
C SER A 471 -36.51 -17.58 -11.02
N ALA A 472 -36.65 -18.75 -11.64
CA ALA A 472 -35.69 -19.26 -12.62
C ALA A 472 -36.29 -19.36 -14.03
N SER A 473 -35.49 -19.04 -15.05
CA SER A 473 -35.93 -19.05 -16.46
C SER A 473 -34.80 -19.44 -17.42
N ALA A 474 -35.14 -20.10 -18.53
CA ALA A 474 -34.25 -20.43 -19.66
C ALA A 474 -33.03 -21.36 -19.39
N LEU A 475 -32.86 -21.90 -18.18
CA LEU A 475 -31.71 -22.72 -17.78
C LEU A 475 -31.70 -24.13 -18.38
N ASN A 476 -30.51 -24.71 -18.52
CA ASN A 476 -30.31 -26.08 -19.03
C ASN A 476 -30.73 -27.14 -18.00
N ASN A 477 -30.37 -26.98 -16.73
CA ASN A 477 -30.83 -27.80 -15.60
C ASN A 477 -30.65 -27.06 -14.27
N MET A 478 -31.33 -27.54 -13.22
CA MET A 478 -31.25 -26.96 -11.87
C MET A 478 -31.33 -28.04 -10.80
N ASN A 479 -30.54 -27.92 -9.74
CA ASN A 479 -30.70 -28.69 -8.52
C ASN A 479 -31.12 -27.76 -7.39
N ILE A 480 -32.34 -27.92 -6.89
CA ILE A 480 -32.91 -27.08 -5.83
C ILE A 480 -32.90 -27.90 -4.54
N ASN A 481 -31.99 -27.59 -3.64
CA ASN A 481 -31.83 -28.27 -2.37
C ASN A 481 -32.51 -27.47 -1.28
N LEU A 482 -33.75 -27.84 -0.96
CA LEU A 482 -34.47 -27.27 0.18
C LEU A 482 -33.95 -27.85 1.49
N SER A 483 -34.12 -27.11 2.57
CA SER A 483 -33.67 -27.55 3.88
C SER A 483 -34.58 -28.67 4.42
N ALA A 484 -33.96 -29.75 4.91
CA ALA A 484 -34.68 -30.82 5.60
C ALA A 484 -35.14 -30.43 7.02
N THR A 485 -34.68 -29.28 7.53
CA THR A 485 -34.92 -28.83 8.92
C THR A 485 -35.23 -27.35 8.98
N GLY A 486 -36.05 -26.94 9.95
CA GLY A 486 -36.37 -25.54 10.25
C GLY A 486 -37.79 -25.16 9.86
N ASN A 487 -38.01 -23.88 9.53
CA ASN A 487 -39.34 -23.30 9.30
C ASN A 487 -39.40 -22.36 8.09
N GLY A 488 -38.41 -22.40 7.21
CA GLY A 488 -38.44 -21.61 5.98
C GLY A 488 -39.60 -22.04 5.08
N ASN A 489 -40.41 -21.09 4.62
CA ASN A 489 -41.44 -21.35 3.62
C ASN A 489 -40.89 -20.89 2.28
N ASP A 490 -40.47 -21.83 1.43
CA ASP A 490 -39.81 -21.50 0.17
C ASP A 490 -40.81 -21.48 -1.00
N ASP A 491 -40.85 -20.37 -1.73
CA ASP A 491 -41.69 -20.18 -2.92
C ASP A 491 -40.80 -20.20 -4.17
N ILE A 492 -40.91 -21.29 -4.94
CA ILE A 492 -40.06 -21.53 -6.11
C ILE A 492 -40.87 -21.34 -7.38
N THR A 493 -40.64 -20.23 -8.05
CA THR A 493 -41.13 -19.96 -9.41
C THR A 493 -40.17 -20.53 -10.45
N LEU A 494 -40.67 -21.49 -11.22
CA LEU A 494 -39.98 -22.16 -12.32
C LEU A 494 -40.67 -21.77 -13.62
N ASN A 495 -40.16 -20.73 -14.28
CA ASN A 495 -40.68 -20.32 -15.58
C ASN A 495 -40.27 -21.34 -16.66
N THR A 496 -41.07 -21.46 -17.72
CA THR A 496 -40.96 -22.47 -18.77
C THR A 496 -39.61 -22.42 -19.52
N GLY A 497 -38.57 -23.05 -18.96
CA GLY A 497 -37.20 -23.12 -19.49
C GLY A 497 -36.88 -24.47 -20.15
N GLY A 498 -35.63 -24.67 -20.56
CA GLY A 498 -35.17 -25.96 -21.11
C GLY A 498 -35.25 -27.08 -20.09
N GLY A 499 -34.65 -26.91 -18.90
CA GLY A 499 -34.45 -27.99 -17.93
C GLY A 499 -35.65 -28.49 -17.13
N ILE A 500 -36.85 -27.92 -17.30
CA ILE A 500 -38.09 -28.34 -16.61
C ILE A 500 -38.99 -29.15 -17.55
N ARG A 501 -38.59 -29.34 -18.81
CA ARG A 501 -39.42 -30.02 -19.80
C ARG A 501 -39.08 -31.50 -19.90
N ILE A 502 -40.08 -32.32 -20.19
CA ILE A 502 -39.88 -33.76 -20.39
C ILE A 502 -38.92 -34.08 -21.54
N GLY A 503 -38.80 -33.19 -22.54
CA GLY A 503 -37.83 -33.35 -23.63
C GLY A 503 -36.37 -33.26 -23.18
N SER A 504 -36.10 -32.66 -22.02
CA SER A 504 -34.73 -32.37 -21.56
C SER A 504 -34.15 -33.42 -20.61
N ILE A 505 -34.93 -34.44 -20.23
CA ILE A 505 -34.51 -35.48 -19.27
C ILE A 505 -33.22 -36.21 -19.66
N LEU A 506 -32.83 -36.20 -20.94
CA LEU A 506 -31.61 -36.82 -21.46
C LEU A 506 -30.38 -35.90 -21.45
N THR A 507 -30.59 -34.59 -21.37
CA THR A 507 -29.52 -33.57 -21.45
C THR A 507 -29.38 -32.76 -20.16
N GLY A 508 -30.38 -32.82 -19.27
CA GLY A 508 -30.38 -32.17 -17.96
C GLY A 508 -31.81 -32.02 -17.41
N LEU A 509 -32.07 -32.50 -16.19
CA LEU A 509 -33.37 -32.43 -15.53
C LEU A 509 -33.29 -31.61 -14.25
N THR A 510 -34.32 -30.82 -13.98
CA THR A 510 -34.48 -30.12 -12.71
C THR A 510 -34.78 -31.10 -11.58
N THR A 511 -34.00 -31.04 -10.50
CA THR A 511 -34.24 -31.79 -9.25
C THR A 511 -34.67 -30.85 -8.13
N ILE A 512 -35.58 -31.31 -7.28
CA ILE A 512 -35.96 -30.62 -6.04
C ILE A 512 -35.79 -31.61 -4.89
N THR A 513 -34.89 -31.28 -3.96
CA THR A 513 -34.57 -32.10 -2.80
C THR A 513 -35.29 -31.57 -1.57
N ASN A 514 -35.84 -32.46 -0.73
CA ASN A 514 -36.50 -32.16 0.55
C ASN A 514 -37.74 -31.25 0.47
N PHE A 515 -38.46 -31.29 -0.65
CA PHE A 515 -39.67 -30.48 -0.82
C PHE A 515 -40.70 -30.77 0.28
N LYS A 516 -41.07 -29.76 1.07
CA LYS A 516 -41.93 -29.88 2.26
C LYS A 516 -41.44 -30.88 3.31
N ALA A 517 -40.13 -31.14 3.37
CA ALA A 517 -39.53 -31.84 4.50
C ALA A 517 -39.65 -30.99 5.79
N SER A 518 -39.63 -29.67 5.64
CA SER A 518 -39.90 -28.67 6.67
C SER A 518 -40.56 -27.44 6.04
N GLY A 519 -41.25 -26.61 6.83
CA GLY A 519 -41.94 -25.42 6.29
C GLY A 519 -43.14 -25.71 5.38
N THR A 520 -43.64 -24.68 4.70
CA THR A 520 -44.71 -24.75 3.70
C THR A 520 -44.22 -24.31 2.32
N ASP A 521 -43.45 -25.19 1.67
CA ASP A 521 -42.88 -24.91 0.35
C ASP A 521 -43.93 -24.98 -0.77
N LYS A 522 -43.75 -24.16 -1.81
CA LYS A 522 -44.59 -24.12 -3.01
C LYS A 522 -43.75 -24.13 -4.28
N ILE A 523 -44.31 -24.70 -5.35
CA ILE A 523 -43.74 -24.64 -6.70
C ILE A 523 -44.74 -23.93 -7.60
N HIS A 524 -44.30 -22.85 -8.21
CA HIS A 524 -45.06 -22.08 -9.19
C HIS A 524 -44.51 -22.40 -10.57
N TRP A 525 -45.29 -23.10 -11.38
CA TRP A 525 -44.86 -23.57 -12.69
C TRP A 525 -46.10 -23.85 -13.56
N GLY A 526 -45.97 -23.81 -14.88
CA GLY A 526 -47.10 -24.17 -15.76
C GLY A 526 -48.38 -23.37 -15.49
N ASN A 527 -49.52 -24.09 -15.47
CA ASN A 527 -50.82 -23.55 -15.11
C ASN A 527 -51.21 -24.05 -13.71
N THR A 528 -52.30 -23.53 -13.12
CA THR A 528 -52.77 -24.08 -11.84
C THR A 528 -53.28 -25.51 -12.05
N ALA A 529 -52.65 -26.48 -11.37
CA ALA A 529 -52.98 -27.88 -11.52
C ALA A 529 -54.45 -28.16 -11.16
N SER A 530 -55.18 -28.82 -12.06
CA SER A 530 -56.60 -29.13 -11.85
C SER A 530 -56.82 -30.36 -10.95
N SER A 531 -55.82 -31.24 -10.90
CA SER A 531 -55.81 -32.47 -10.11
C SER A 531 -54.38 -32.98 -9.91
N LEU A 532 -54.17 -33.81 -8.89
CA LEU A 532 -52.91 -34.52 -8.64
C LEU A 532 -53.18 -36.04 -8.55
N GLY A 533 -52.86 -36.76 -9.63
CA GLY A 533 -52.95 -38.21 -9.70
C GLY A 533 -51.64 -38.91 -9.31
N THR A 534 -51.63 -40.24 -9.39
CA THR A 534 -50.40 -41.06 -9.19
C THR A 534 -50.27 -42.07 -10.31
N ILE A 535 -49.06 -42.19 -10.87
CA ILE A 535 -48.70 -43.17 -11.88
C ILE A 535 -47.55 -44.01 -11.32
N ASN A 536 -47.72 -45.34 -11.30
CA ASN A 536 -46.68 -46.26 -10.85
C ASN A 536 -46.14 -47.05 -12.06
N ILE A 537 -44.84 -46.95 -12.31
CA ILE A 537 -44.13 -47.56 -13.43
C ILE A 537 -43.15 -48.58 -12.84
N ALA A 538 -43.28 -49.85 -13.22
CA ALA A 538 -42.43 -50.92 -12.69
C ALA A 538 -40.96 -50.75 -13.09
N SER A 539 -40.69 -50.37 -14.34
CA SER A 539 -39.34 -50.11 -14.84
C SER A 539 -39.36 -49.16 -16.03
N SER A 540 -38.43 -48.22 -16.11
CA SER A 540 -38.24 -47.36 -17.27
C SER A 540 -36.79 -46.87 -17.37
N ASP A 541 -36.33 -46.60 -18.58
CA ASP A 541 -35.22 -45.69 -18.84
C ASP A 541 -35.72 -44.26 -19.10
N LEU A 542 -34.81 -43.30 -19.24
CA LEU A 542 -35.18 -41.90 -19.47
C LEU A 542 -35.86 -41.72 -20.84
N ALA A 543 -35.39 -42.40 -21.88
CA ALA A 543 -35.94 -42.26 -23.24
C ALA A 543 -37.40 -42.72 -23.36
N SER A 544 -37.78 -43.77 -22.62
CA SER A 544 -39.12 -44.36 -22.67
C SER A 544 -40.10 -43.77 -21.65
N LEU A 545 -39.61 -42.94 -20.71
CA LEU A 545 -40.40 -42.44 -19.58
C LEU A 545 -41.67 -41.70 -20.02
N ALA A 546 -41.57 -40.86 -21.06
CA ALA A 546 -42.72 -40.13 -21.59
C ALA A 546 -43.85 -41.06 -22.09
N GLY A 547 -43.49 -42.18 -22.73
CA GLY A 547 -44.46 -43.16 -23.21
C GLY A 547 -45.18 -43.88 -22.07
N TYR A 548 -44.48 -44.20 -20.99
CA TYR A 548 -45.10 -44.79 -19.80
C TYR A 548 -45.99 -43.79 -19.05
N ILE A 549 -45.59 -42.51 -18.98
CA ILE A 549 -46.43 -41.45 -18.42
C ILE A 549 -47.71 -41.30 -19.25
N GLN A 550 -47.63 -41.28 -20.57
CA GLN A 550 -48.80 -41.24 -21.45
C GLN A 550 -49.77 -42.39 -21.17
N ALA A 551 -49.26 -43.61 -21.05
CA ALA A 551 -50.08 -44.79 -20.78
C ALA A 551 -50.74 -44.73 -19.39
N GLY A 552 -50.02 -44.23 -18.37
CA GLY A 552 -50.52 -44.11 -17.01
C GLY A 552 -51.49 -42.95 -16.79
N ALA A 553 -51.32 -41.85 -17.51
CA ALA A 553 -52.17 -40.66 -17.41
C ALA A 553 -53.56 -40.85 -18.03
N GLY A 554 -53.71 -41.82 -18.94
CA GLY A 554 -54.95 -42.10 -19.65
C GLY A 554 -55.28 -41.01 -20.68
N VAL A 555 -56.55 -40.59 -20.73
CA VAL A 555 -57.00 -39.56 -21.69
C VAL A 555 -56.61 -38.18 -21.18
N LEU A 556 -55.69 -37.54 -21.89
CA LEU A 556 -55.31 -36.14 -21.72
C LEU A 556 -56.03 -35.27 -22.77
N THR A 557 -56.37 -34.05 -22.40
CA THR A 557 -56.93 -33.04 -23.31
C THR A 557 -56.09 -31.77 -23.29
N ALA A 558 -56.06 -31.06 -24.43
CA ALA A 558 -55.27 -29.83 -24.59
C ALA A 558 -55.52 -28.85 -23.43
N GLY A 559 -54.46 -28.52 -22.69
CA GLY A 559 -54.50 -27.57 -21.58
C GLY A 559 -55.27 -28.03 -20.34
N ASP A 560 -55.46 -29.33 -20.11
CA ASP A 560 -56.21 -29.83 -18.94
C ASP A 560 -55.49 -29.68 -17.58
N CYS A 561 -54.21 -29.31 -17.60
CA CYS A 561 -53.39 -29.00 -16.43
C CYS A 561 -53.42 -30.12 -15.38
N LYS A 562 -53.54 -31.38 -15.83
CA LYS A 562 -53.47 -32.53 -14.91
C LYS A 562 -52.03 -32.76 -14.48
N ALA A 563 -51.83 -32.84 -13.16
CA ALA A 563 -50.56 -33.19 -12.57
C ALA A 563 -50.57 -34.63 -12.04
N PHE A 564 -49.40 -35.27 -12.05
CA PHE A 564 -49.22 -36.64 -11.58
C PHE A 564 -47.92 -36.77 -10.79
N ILE A 565 -47.98 -37.50 -9.67
CA ILE A 565 -46.78 -38.08 -9.04
C ILE A 565 -46.45 -39.37 -9.79
N VAL A 566 -45.31 -39.42 -10.45
CA VAL A 566 -44.84 -40.56 -11.24
C VAL A 566 -43.75 -41.28 -10.45
N ASN A 567 -44.02 -42.51 -10.03
CA ASN A 567 -43.07 -43.36 -9.31
C ASN A 567 -42.51 -44.43 -10.25
N VAL A 568 -41.20 -44.46 -10.44
CA VAL A 568 -40.51 -45.47 -11.24
C VAL A 568 -39.68 -46.35 -10.31
N ALA A 569 -40.02 -47.65 -10.24
CA ALA A 569 -39.44 -48.56 -9.25
C ALA A 569 -38.04 -49.09 -9.63
N ALA A 570 -37.75 -49.23 -10.92
CA ALA A 570 -36.48 -49.77 -11.42
C ALA A 570 -36.05 -49.17 -12.78
N GLY A 571 -34.79 -49.38 -13.16
CA GLY A 571 -34.22 -48.90 -14.42
C GLY A 571 -33.50 -47.54 -14.31
N ALA A 572 -33.02 -47.02 -15.44
CA ALA A 572 -32.22 -45.78 -15.45
C ALA A 572 -33.03 -44.52 -15.05
N ALA A 573 -34.37 -44.57 -15.19
CA ALA A 573 -35.27 -43.52 -14.73
C ALA A 573 -35.84 -43.76 -13.32
N THR A 574 -35.22 -44.62 -12.49
CA THR A 574 -35.69 -44.85 -11.12
C THR A 574 -35.78 -43.55 -10.32
N GLY A 575 -36.91 -43.33 -9.66
CA GLY A 575 -37.18 -42.15 -8.83
C GLY A 575 -38.64 -41.74 -8.80
N THR A 576 -38.90 -40.65 -8.10
CA THR A 576 -40.21 -40.00 -8.01
C THR A 576 -40.15 -38.68 -8.75
N TYR A 577 -41.16 -38.40 -9.57
CA TYR A 577 -41.25 -37.20 -10.40
C TYR A 577 -42.60 -36.52 -10.20
N VAL A 578 -42.63 -35.19 -10.30
CA VAL A 578 -43.88 -34.46 -10.56
C VAL A 578 -43.92 -34.17 -12.04
N TYR A 579 -45.01 -34.57 -12.68
CA TYR A 579 -45.29 -34.28 -14.08
C TYR A 579 -46.55 -33.43 -14.17
N GLU A 580 -46.56 -32.44 -15.06
CA GLU A 580 -47.75 -31.66 -15.38
C GLU A 580 -47.96 -31.55 -16.90
N HIS A 581 -49.16 -31.89 -17.33
CA HIS A 581 -49.58 -31.74 -18.71
C HIS A 581 -50.04 -30.30 -18.97
N ILE A 582 -49.14 -29.49 -19.53
CA ILE A 582 -49.40 -28.07 -19.83
C ILE A 582 -49.56 -27.80 -21.32
N ASN A 583 -49.30 -28.82 -22.15
CA ASN A 583 -49.26 -28.63 -23.59
C ASN A 583 -50.67 -28.56 -24.21
N GLN A 584 -50.75 -28.00 -25.42
CA GLN A 584 -52.01 -27.85 -26.17
C GLN A 584 -52.32 -29.07 -27.06
N SER A 585 -51.82 -30.26 -26.69
CA SER A 585 -52.00 -31.53 -27.38
C SER A 585 -52.69 -32.54 -26.46
N THR A 586 -53.12 -33.68 -27.00
CA THR A 586 -53.61 -34.82 -26.21
C THR A 586 -52.50 -35.81 -25.86
N ALA A 587 -51.27 -35.54 -26.33
CA ALA A 587 -50.11 -36.40 -26.13
C ALA A 587 -49.16 -35.81 -25.08
N VAL A 588 -48.46 -36.68 -24.35
CA VAL A 588 -47.27 -36.33 -23.58
C VAL A 588 -46.18 -35.98 -24.58
N THR A 589 -45.74 -34.72 -24.58
CA THR A 589 -44.75 -34.22 -25.55
C THR A 589 -43.61 -33.54 -24.84
N GLY A 590 -42.49 -33.34 -25.56
CA GLY A 590 -41.29 -32.69 -25.04
C GLY A 590 -41.48 -31.29 -24.45
N ILE A 591 -42.67 -30.69 -24.52
CA ILE A 591 -42.97 -29.36 -23.95
C ILE A 591 -43.65 -29.42 -22.58
N ASP A 592 -44.15 -30.58 -22.15
CA ASP A 592 -44.72 -30.79 -20.81
C ASP A 592 -43.70 -30.64 -19.70
N MET A 593 -44.17 -30.33 -18.50
CA MET A 593 -43.30 -30.08 -17.35
C MET A 593 -43.03 -31.36 -16.55
N ILE A 594 -41.79 -31.50 -16.11
CA ILE A 594 -41.36 -32.57 -15.21
C ILE A 594 -40.21 -32.10 -14.31
N VAL A 595 -40.30 -32.42 -13.02
CA VAL A 595 -39.18 -32.32 -12.07
C VAL A 595 -38.98 -33.65 -11.36
N LYS A 596 -37.74 -33.96 -10.99
CA LYS A 596 -37.44 -35.10 -10.12
C LYS A 596 -37.43 -34.66 -8.66
N LEU A 597 -38.13 -35.39 -7.80
CA LEU A 597 -38.09 -35.19 -6.36
C LEU A 597 -37.03 -36.10 -5.73
N VAL A 598 -36.32 -35.57 -4.74
CA VAL A 598 -35.30 -36.31 -3.98
C VAL A 598 -35.51 -36.07 -2.49
N GLY A 599 -35.40 -37.10 -1.66
CA GLY A 599 -35.57 -36.98 -0.20
C GLY A 599 -37.02 -37.10 0.28
N ALA A 600 -37.26 -36.69 1.52
CA ALA A 600 -38.54 -36.87 2.21
C ALA A 600 -39.45 -35.64 2.08
N GLY A 601 -40.76 -35.85 2.08
CA GLY A 601 -41.78 -34.81 1.94
C GLY A 601 -43.08 -35.34 1.32
N THR A 602 -44.15 -34.56 1.36
CA THR A 602 -45.43 -34.90 0.70
C THR A 602 -45.91 -33.73 -0.14
N ILE A 603 -46.27 -34.02 -1.40
CA ILE A 603 -46.85 -33.04 -2.33
C ILE A 603 -48.36 -33.22 -2.41
N LEU A 604 -49.07 -32.11 -2.31
CA LEU A 604 -50.50 -31.98 -2.50
C LEU A 604 -50.78 -31.07 -3.70
N VAL A 605 -51.99 -31.15 -4.26
CA VAL A 605 -52.38 -30.32 -5.41
C VAL A 605 -52.23 -28.82 -5.14
N GLY A 606 -52.51 -28.37 -3.90
CA GLY A 606 -52.37 -26.96 -3.50
C GLY A 606 -50.93 -26.47 -3.33
N ASP A 607 -49.94 -27.36 -3.45
CA ASP A 607 -48.51 -26.99 -3.46
C ASP A 607 -48.02 -26.68 -4.90
N LEU A 608 -48.81 -27.04 -5.92
CA LEU A 608 -48.55 -26.80 -7.34
C LEU A 608 -49.39 -25.61 -7.82
N MET A 609 -48.75 -24.47 -8.01
CA MET A 609 -49.39 -23.21 -8.37
C MET A 609 -49.07 -22.86 -9.83
N GLY A 610 -49.99 -22.19 -10.53
CA GLY A 610 -49.71 -21.66 -11.86
C GLY A 610 -48.80 -20.43 -11.82
N LEU A 611 -48.11 -20.16 -12.94
CA LEU A 611 -47.30 -18.96 -13.15
C LEU A 611 -48.10 -17.66 -13.30
#